data_AF-A0A4Y8UH38-F1
#
_entry.id   AF-A0A4Y8UH38-F1
#
_cell.length_a   1.000
_cell.length_b   1.000
_cell.length_c   1.000
_cell.angle_alpha   90.00
_cell.angle_beta   90.00
_cell.angle_gamma   90.00
#
_symmetry.space_group_name_H-M   'P 1'
#
loop_
_entity.id
_entity.type
_entity.pdbx_description
1 polymer ?
#
loop_
_entity_poly.entity_id
_entity_poly.type
_entity_poly.pdbx_seq_one_letter_code
_entity_poly.pdbx_strand_id
1 'polypeptide(L)'
;MAVVVLTLAACSTGEATTSPSSSPAPATPAARATDIGPDGDHASEAPLDEEGHDEDGHDDLEVEAPELPTWDERAAIDAAARAEGFVRAWARPELDAAAWLAGVQGFLTPSAAEGYVWTDPTTVPATEITGPGTVVEGTATSAVVRVRTDAGDHDVQLVRAEAGAPWLVASLTPAPPEGSER
;
A
#
# COMPACT_ATOMS: atom_id res chain seq x y z
N MET A 1 -1.87 -11.08 44.55
CA MET A 1 -3.27 -10.66 44.32
C MET A 1 -3.49 -9.33 45.00
N ALA A 2 -3.65 -8.27 44.23
CA ALA A 2 -4.08 -6.97 44.72
C ALA A 2 -5.16 -6.47 43.75
N VAL A 3 -6.39 -6.46 44.24
CA VAL A 3 -7.58 -5.96 43.54
C VAL A 3 -7.69 -4.48 43.88
N VAL A 4 -7.64 -3.61 42.88
CA VAL A 4 -7.96 -2.19 43.03
C VAL A 4 -9.24 -1.92 42.26
N VAL A 5 -10.32 -1.73 43.03
CA VAL A 5 -11.61 -1.24 42.57
C VAL A 5 -11.56 0.29 42.65
N LEU A 6 -11.77 0.97 41.53
CA LEU A 6 -11.94 2.42 41.50
C LEU A 6 -13.31 2.78 40.91
N THR A 7 -14.08 3.51 41.70
CA THR A 7 -15.50 3.84 41.54
C THR A 7 -15.76 4.98 40.54
N LEU A 8 -16.88 4.88 39.82
CA LEU A 8 -17.45 5.90 38.93
C LEU A 8 -18.01 7.12 39.70
N ALA A 9 -17.89 8.32 39.12
CA ALA A 9 -18.99 9.29 38.90
C ALA A 9 -18.45 10.70 38.58
N ALA A 10 -18.72 11.20 37.37
CA ALA A 10 -18.90 12.63 37.12
C ALA A 10 -19.69 12.84 35.81
N CYS A 11 -21.01 13.04 35.94
CA CYS A 11 -21.80 13.67 34.89
C CYS A 11 -21.50 15.17 34.89
N SER A 12 -21.13 15.73 33.74
CA SER A 12 -21.26 17.17 33.48
C SER A 12 -21.83 17.33 32.08
N THR A 13 -23.15 17.52 32.04
CA THR A 13 -23.87 18.09 30.92
C THR A 13 -23.50 19.56 30.81
N GLY A 14 -23.02 19.98 29.64
CA GLY A 14 -22.76 21.37 29.31
C GLY A 14 -23.03 21.61 27.82
N GLU A 15 -24.30 21.86 27.48
CA GLU A 15 -24.68 22.50 26.22
C GLU A 15 -24.53 24.02 26.37
N ALA A 16 -23.70 24.64 25.52
CA ALA A 16 -23.88 26.02 25.08
C ALA A 16 -23.00 26.29 23.83
N THR A 17 -23.61 26.04 22.67
CA THR A 17 -23.58 26.87 21.46
C THR A 17 -22.60 28.04 21.46
N THR A 18 -21.61 28.01 20.55
CA THR A 18 -21.26 29.17 19.71
C THR A 18 -20.54 28.68 18.44
N SER A 19 -21.33 28.43 17.40
CA SER A 19 -20.84 28.42 16.02
C SER A 19 -20.92 29.84 15.46
N PRO A 20 -19.84 30.42 14.93
CA PRO A 20 -19.96 31.26 13.75
C PRO A 20 -19.75 30.38 12.52
N SER A 21 -20.89 29.97 11.95
CA SER A 21 -20.99 29.49 10.58
C SER A 21 -20.51 30.61 9.64
N SER A 22 -19.31 30.48 9.09
CA SER A 22 -18.93 31.20 7.87
C SER A 22 -19.18 30.28 6.69
N SER A 23 -20.40 30.37 6.18
CA SER A 23 -20.81 29.81 4.89
C SER A 23 -20.46 30.83 3.80
N PRO A 24 -19.47 30.59 2.93
CA PRO A 24 -19.43 31.28 1.65
C PRO A 24 -20.50 30.66 0.73
N ALA A 25 -21.36 31.52 0.20
CA ALA A 25 -22.41 31.20 -0.74
C ALA A 25 -21.91 30.38 -1.96
N PRO A 26 -22.76 29.54 -2.58
CA PRO A 26 -22.42 28.93 -3.86
C PRO A 26 -22.41 30.00 -4.94
N ALA A 27 -21.23 30.34 -5.45
CA ALA A 27 -21.12 31.08 -6.70
C ALA A 27 -21.27 30.09 -7.85
N THR A 28 -22.45 30.07 -8.46
CA THR A 28 -22.72 29.39 -9.73
C THR A 28 -21.84 30.03 -10.83
N PRO A 29 -20.92 29.31 -11.49
CA PRO A 29 -20.44 29.78 -12.79
C PRO A 29 -21.57 29.60 -13.80
N ALA A 30 -22.07 30.73 -14.29
CA ALA A 30 -22.98 30.79 -15.42
C ALA A 30 -22.30 30.22 -16.67
N ALA A 31 -22.99 29.29 -17.34
CA ALA A 31 -22.64 28.84 -18.67
C ALA A 31 -22.59 30.04 -19.63
N ARG A 32 -21.46 30.24 -20.32
CA ARG A 32 -21.41 31.03 -21.55
C ARG A 32 -21.48 30.08 -22.73
N ALA A 33 -22.66 30.03 -23.33
CA ALA A 33 -22.87 29.46 -24.65
C ALA A 33 -22.61 30.53 -25.73
N THR A 34 -22.27 30.02 -26.91
CA THR A 34 -22.32 30.62 -28.26
C THR A 34 -21.05 31.34 -28.72
N ASP A 35 -20.32 30.71 -29.65
CA ASP A 35 -20.36 31.11 -31.06
C ASP A 35 -19.88 29.93 -31.94
N ILE A 36 -20.83 29.17 -32.50
CA ILE A 36 -20.57 28.27 -33.62
C ILE A 36 -20.95 29.08 -34.86
N GLY A 37 -19.94 29.70 -35.48
CA GLY A 37 -20.10 30.38 -36.75
C GLY A 37 -20.48 29.36 -37.85
N PRO A 38 -21.37 29.74 -38.79
CA PRO A 38 -21.74 28.88 -39.90
C PRO A 38 -20.83 29.08 -41.13
N ASP A 39 -20.81 28.03 -41.95
CA ASP A 39 -20.41 27.98 -43.35
C ASP A 39 -18.92 28.20 -43.70
N GLY A 40 -18.26 27.06 -43.91
CA GLY A 40 -17.07 26.91 -44.73
C GLY A 40 -17.25 25.62 -45.52
N ASP A 41 -17.83 25.77 -46.70
CA ASP A 41 -18.12 24.76 -47.70
C ASP A 41 -16.84 23.99 -48.04
N HIS A 42 -16.80 22.68 -47.80
CA HIS A 42 -15.92 21.81 -48.57
C HIS A 42 -16.73 20.60 -49.06
N ALA A 43 -17.04 20.73 -50.34
CA ALA A 43 -17.54 19.77 -51.29
C ALA A 43 -17.37 18.29 -50.89
N SER A 44 -18.51 17.60 -50.98
CA SER A 44 -18.60 16.21 -51.37
C SER A 44 -17.95 16.00 -52.73
N GLU A 45 -16.83 15.27 -52.78
CA GLU A 45 -16.46 14.44 -53.93
C GLU A 45 -15.90 13.12 -53.40
N ALA A 46 -16.65 12.05 -53.59
CA ALA A 46 -16.12 10.70 -53.57
C ALA A 46 -15.65 10.34 -54.99
N PRO A 47 -14.44 9.81 -55.14
CA PRO A 47 -14.20 8.75 -56.10
C PRO A 47 -13.99 7.43 -55.35
N LEU A 48 -14.69 6.41 -55.84
CA LEU A 48 -14.43 5.02 -55.53
C LEU A 48 -13.23 4.53 -56.36
N ASP A 49 -12.66 3.41 -55.89
CA ASP A 49 -11.75 2.46 -56.56
C ASP A 49 -10.26 2.85 -56.59
N GLU A 50 -9.26 2.03 -56.23
CA GLU A 50 -9.14 0.70 -55.59
C GLU A 50 -7.62 0.46 -55.35
N GLU A 51 -7.29 -0.57 -54.58
CA GLU A 51 -5.99 -1.22 -54.41
C GLU A 51 -4.81 -0.52 -53.71
N GLY A 52 -4.42 -1.12 -52.58
CA GLY A 52 -3.11 -0.98 -51.96
C GLY A 52 -3.15 -0.76 -50.45
N HIS A 53 -4.25 -1.13 -49.77
CA HIS A 53 -4.16 -1.31 -48.33
C HIS A 53 -3.62 -2.71 -48.07
N ASP A 54 -2.31 -2.79 -47.92
CA ASP A 54 -1.67 -3.93 -47.27
C ASP A 54 -2.05 -3.87 -45.76
N GLU A 55 -3.29 -4.26 -45.41
CA GLU A 55 -3.73 -4.49 -44.02
C GLU A 55 -3.23 -5.84 -43.47
N ASP A 56 -2.28 -6.48 -44.13
CA ASP A 56 -1.65 -7.70 -43.63
C ASP A 56 -0.44 -7.35 -42.76
N GLY A 57 -0.77 -6.68 -41.66
CA GLY A 57 0.12 -6.40 -40.54
C GLY A 57 -0.64 -6.48 -39.22
N HIS A 58 -1.70 -7.28 -39.15
CA HIS A 58 -2.12 -7.84 -37.87
C HIS A 58 -1.01 -8.79 -37.41
N ASP A 59 0.06 -8.20 -36.88
CA ASP A 59 0.88 -8.85 -35.88
C ASP A 59 -0.13 -9.24 -34.79
N ASP A 60 -0.57 -10.50 -34.84
CA ASP A 60 -1.20 -11.18 -33.73
C ASP A 60 -0.17 -11.14 -32.60
N LEU A 61 -0.09 -9.98 -31.94
CA LEU A 61 0.49 -9.84 -30.63
C LEU A 61 -0.39 -10.72 -29.75
N GLU A 62 -0.04 -11.99 -29.67
CA GLU A 62 -0.60 -12.93 -28.72
C GLU A 62 -0.34 -12.33 -27.34
N VAL A 63 -1.34 -11.58 -26.85
CA VAL A 63 -1.33 -11.01 -25.51
C VAL A 63 -1.43 -12.20 -24.58
N GLU A 64 -0.28 -12.73 -24.19
CA GLU A 64 -0.20 -13.81 -23.22
C GLU A 64 -0.96 -13.38 -21.96
N ALA A 65 -2.00 -14.14 -21.63
CA ALA A 65 -2.85 -13.82 -20.48
C ALA A 65 -1.97 -13.79 -19.22
N PRO A 66 -2.14 -12.79 -18.34
CA PRO A 66 -1.29 -12.67 -17.16
C PRO A 66 -1.40 -13.94 -16.30
N GLU A 67 -0.25 -14.48 -15.91
CA GLU A 67 -0.21 -15.66 -15.06
C GLU A 67 -0.91 -15.36 -13.71
N LEU A 68 -1.85 -16.21 -13.33
CA LEU A 68 -2.51 -16.08 -12.03
C LEU A 68 -1.50 -16.39 -10.92
N PRO A 69 -1.49 -15.62 -9.82
CA PRO A 69 -0.58 -15.88 -8.72
C PRO A 69 -0.86 -17.25 -8.08
N THR A 70 0.20 -18.04 -7.92
CA THR A 70 0.19 -19.30 -7.16
C THR A 70 1.01 -19.14 -5.88
N TRP A 71 0.64 -19.89 -4.84
CA TRP A 71 1.48 -20.05 -3.66
C TRP A 71 2.37 -21.27 -3.85
N ASP A 72 3.62 -21.04 -4.24
CA ASP A 72 4.65 -22.05 -4.46
C ASP A 72 5.90 -21.76 -3.61
N GLU A 73 6.88 -22.67 -3.66
CA GLU A 73 8.12 -22.55 -2.87
C GLU A 73 8.90 -21.26 -3.21
N ARG A 74 8.89 -20.86 -4.48
CA ARG A 74 9.54 -19.61 -4.89
C ARG A 74 8.85 -18.40 -4.30
N ALA A 75 7.52 -18.34 -4.34
CA ALA A 75 6.74 -17.28 -3.73
C ALA A 75 7.01 -17.18 -2.21
N ALA A 76 7.15 -18.32 -1.53
CA ALA A 76 7.48 -18.38 -0.10
C ALA A 76 8.89 -17.85 0.19
N ILE A 77 9.89 -18.23 -0.61
CA ILE A 77 11.28 -17.73 -0.51
C ILE A 77 11.32 -16.22 -0.76
N ASP A 78 10.67 -15.75 -1.82
CA ASP A 78 10.64 -14.34 -2.19
C ASP A 78 9.94 -13.49 -1.10
N ALA A 79 8.86 -14.00 -0.49
CA ALA A 79 8.18 -13.35 0.62
C ALA A 79 9.09 -13.26 1.85
N ALA A 80 9.78 -14.35 2.21
CA ALA A 80 10.69 -14.38 3.35
C ALA A 80 11.87 -13.42 3.16
N ALA A 81 12.52 -13.45 1.99
CA ALA A 81 13.61 -12.54 1.65
C ALA A 81 13.17 -11.07 1.69
N ARG A 82 11.95 -10.78 1.22
CA ARG A 82 11.40 -9.42 1.27
C ARG A 82 11.16 -8.96 2.70
N ALA A 83 10.59 -9.81 3.54
CA ALA A 83 10.34 -9.53 4.95
C ALA A 83 11.66 -9.26 5.69
N GLU A 84 12.68 -10.11 5.50
CA GLU A 84 14.00 -9.92 6.10
C GLU A 84 14.69 -8.63 5.63
N GLY A 85 14.57 -8.31 4.33
CA GLY A 85 15.11 -7.07 3.77
C GLY A 85 14.47 -5.84 4.42
N PHE A 86 13.14 -5.86 4.58
CA PHE A 86 12.41 -4.82 5.26
C PHE A 86 12.80 -4.69 6.74
N VAL A 87 12.79 -5.79 7.51
CA VAL A 87 13.12 -5.76 8.94
C VAL A 87 14.56 -5.29 9.17
N ARG A 88 15.50 -5.67 8.30
CA ARG A 88 16.89 -5.18 8.37
C ARG A 88 17.00 -3.68 8.09
N ALA A 89 16.15 -3.12 7.21
CA ALA A 89 16.09 -1.68 6.99
C ALA A 89 15.40 -0.94 8.14
N TRP A 90 14.36 -1.55 8.73
CA TRP A 90 13.60 -1.03 9.86
C TRP A 90 14.41 -1.01 11.16
N ALA A 91 15.18 -2.06 11.44
CA ALA A 91 16.00 -2.25 12.65
C ALA A 91 17.28 -1.40 12.63
N ARG A 92 17.15 -0.11 12.33
CA ARG A 92 18.25 0.87 12.24
C ARG A 92 17.94 2.13 13.07
N PRO A 93 17.70 1.99 14.39
CA PRO A 93 17.30 3.11 15.25
C PRO A 93 18.35 4.22 15.38
N GLU A 94 19.59 3.95 14.95
CA GLU A 94 20.69 4.91 14.97
C GLU A 94 20.68 5.90 13.78
N LEU A 95 19.85 5.67 12.76
CA LEU A 95 19.74 6.56 11.60
C LEU A 95 18.85 7.78 11.88
N ASP A 96 19.14 8.88 11.18
CA ASP A 96 18.21 10.02 11.11
C ASP A 96 16.89 9.61 10.43
N ALA A 97 15.78 10.23 10.82
CA ALA A 97 14.44 9.92 10.34
C ALA A 97 14.34 9.92 8.81
N ALA A 98 14.97 10.87 8.12
CA ALA A 98 14.90 10.93 6.66
C ALA A 98 15.67 9.78 5.98
N ALA A 99 16.85 9.45 6.50
CA ALA A 99 17.67 8.35 5.99
C ALA A 99 17.02 6.98 6.27
N TRP A 100 16.44 6.84 7.46
CA TRP A 100 15.70 5.65 7.85
C TRP A 100 14.46 5.44 6.98
N LEU A 101 13.65 6.49 6.80
CA LEU A 101 12.45 6.44 5.96
C LEU A 101 12.81 6.07 4.50
N ALA A 102 13.87 6.66 3.96
CA ALA A 102 14.36 6.34 2.63
C ALA A 102 14.78 4.87 2.48
N GLY A 103 15.27 4.25 3.56
CA GLY A 103 15.62 2.84 3.60
C GLY A 103 14.42 1.90 3.57
N VAL A 104 13.34 2.26 4.26
CA VAL A 104 12.15 1.39 4.40
C VAL A 104 11.09 1.62 3.33
N GLN A 105 10.97 2.85 2.78
CA GLN A 105 9.86 3.22 1.89
C GLN A 105 9.69 2.29 0.67
N GLY A 106 10.79 1.78 0.13
CA GLY A 106 10.77 0.91 -1.06
C GLY A 106 10.21 -0.49 -0.80
N PHE A 107 9.98 -0.84 0.47
CA PHE A 107 9.36 -2.11 0.87
C PHE A 107 7.86 -2.00 1.11
N LEU A 108 7.36 -0.79 1.37
CA LEU A 108 6.03 -0.58 1.90
C LEU A 108 4.97 -0.53 0.80
N THR A 109 3.76 -0.96 1.13
CA THR A 109 2.57 -0.56 0.38
C THR A 109 2.36 0.97 0.49
N PRO A 110 1.63 1.60 -0.45
CA PRO A 110 1.35 3.04 -0.37
C PRO A 110 0.70 3.43 0.97
N SER A 111 -0.27 2.64 1.44
CA SER A 111 -0.95 2.89 2.72
C SER A 111 -0.02 2.73 3.92
N ALA A 112 0.87 1.72 3.92
CA ALA A 112 1.85 1.56 4.98
C ALA A 112 2.87 2.72 4.98
N ALA A 113 3.29 3.19 3.81
CA ALA A 113 4.22 4.31 3.68
C ALA A 113 3.69 5.59 4.36
N GLU A 114 2.39 5.88 4.23
CA GLU A 114 1.76 7.03 4.89
C GLU A 114 1.89 7.00 6.42
N GLY A 115 1.84 5.80 7.02
CA GLY A 115 2.05 5.62 8.47
C GLY A 115 3.51 5.78 8.89
N TYR A 116 4.44 5.28 8.08
CA TYR A 116 5.87 5.27 8.42
C TYR A 116 6.51 6.66 8.38
N VAL A 117 5.96 7.62 7.62
CA VAL A 117 6.43 9.01 7.57
C VAL A 117 6.46 9.67 8.96
N TRP A 118 5.61 9.23 9.88
CA TRP A 118 5.50 9.79 11.23
C TRP A 118 6.25 8.98 12.29
N THR A 119 6.98 7.95 11.90
CA THR A 119 7.72 7.08 12.82
C THR A 119 9.05 7.71 13.20
N ASP A 120 9.32 7.81 14.51
CA ASP A 120 10.65 8.15 15.02
C ASP A 120 11.51 6.88 15.10
N PRO A 121 12.60 6.77 14.32
CA PRO A 121 13.43 5.57 14.30
C PRO A 121 14.05 5.27 15.66
N THR A 122 14.27 6.25 16.52
CA THR A 122 14.86 6.02 17.85
C THR A 122 13.95 5.21 18.79
N THR A 123 12.68 5.07 18.44
CA THR A 123 11.70 4.24 19.16
C THR A 123 11.65 2.79 18.69
N VAL A 124 12.35 2.46 17.60
CA VAL A 124 12.44 1.09 17.10
C VAL A 124 13.24 0.23 18.09
N PRO A 125 12.65 -0.86 18.63
CA PRO A 125 13.31 -1.63 19.68
C PRO A 125 14.43 -2.54 19.17
N ALA A 126 14.40 -2.95 17.90
CA ALA A 126 15.35 -3.88 17.31
C ALA A 126 16.54 -3.15 16.65
N THR A 127 17.71 -3.78 16.69
CA THR A 127 18.92 -3.32 16.01
C THR A 127 19.44 -4.32 14.97
N GLU A 128 19.04 -5.59 15.06
CA GLU A 128 19.45 -6.61 14.10
C GLU A 128 18.46 -7.77 13.99
N ILE A 129 18.55 -8.51 12.89
CA ILE A 129 17.88 -9.82 12.77
C ILE A 129 18.80 -10.92 13.30
N THR A 130 18.24 -11.84 14.07
CA THR A 130 19.00 -12.91 14.76
C THR A 130 18.81 -14.29 14.13
N GLY A 131 18.00 -14.39 13.07
CA GLY A 131 17.78 -15.63 12.34
C GLY A 131 17.01 -15.42 11.03
N PRO A 132 16.84 -16.49 10.23
CA PRO A 132 16.07 -16.43 8.99
C PRO A 132 14.58 -16.22 9.27
N GLY A 133 13.89 -15.58 8.32
CA GLY A 133 12.45 -15.43 8.31
C GLY A 133 11.76 -16.77 8.10
N THR A 134 10.72 -17.04 8.88
CA THR A 134 9.90 -18.25 8.75
C THR A 134 8.50 -17.85 8.29
N VAL A 135 8.02 -18.45 7.20
CA VAL A 135 6.63 -18.22 6.77
C VAL A 135 5.68 -18.89 7.74
N VAL A 136 4.76 -18.11 8.32
CA VAL A 136 3.73 -18.58 9.25
C VAL A 136 2.44 -18.93 8.49
N GLU A 137 2.07 -18.06 7.55
CA GLU A 137 0.89 -18.22 6.69
C GLU A 137 1.19 -17.70 5.29
N GLY A 138 0.60 -18.32 4.26
CA GLY A 138 0.82 -17.92 2.88
C GLY A 138 -0.33 -18.30 1.96
N THR A 139 -0.63 -17.40 1.04
CA THR A 139 -1.62 -17.53 -0.04
C THR A 139 -1.03 -16.94 -1.32
N ALA A 140 -1.75 -17.07 -2.43
CA ALA A 140 -1.33 -16.52 -3.72
C ALA A 140 -0.91 -15.04 -3.68
N THR A 141 -1.55 -14.21 -2.85
CA THR A 141 -1.36 -12.74 -2.85
C THR A 141 -1.04 -12.15 -1.48
N SER A 142 -1.05 -12.96 -0.42
CA SER A 142 -0.76 -12.52 0.95
C SER A 142 0.11 -13.54 1.67
N ALA A 143 1.06 -13.07 2.47
CA ALA A 143 1.90 -13.91 3.32
C ALA A 143 2.16 -13.23 4.67
N VAL A 144 2.35 -14.04 5.71
CA VAL A 144 2.83 -13.61 7.02
C VAL A 144 4.16 -14.29 7.28
N VAL A 145 5.21 -13.50 7.46
CA VAL A 145 6.56 -13.99 7.75
C VAL A 145 6.98 -13.53 9.13
N ARG A 146 7.37 -14.49 9.98
CA ARG A 146 7.97 -14.21 11.28
C ARG A 146 9.47 -14.01 11.13
N VAL A 147 9.96 -12.86 11.56
CA VAL A 147 11.38 -12.52 11.56
C VAL A 147 11.84 -12.35 13.00
N ARG A 148 12.93 -13.04 13.36
CA ARG A 148 13.52 -12.95 14.70
C ARG A 148 14.50 -11.78 14.78
N THR A 149 14.35 -10.95 15.80
CA THR A 149 15.26 -9.83 16.09
C THR A 149 15.88 -9.97 17.48
N ASP A 150 16.83 -9.09 17.80
CA ASP A 150 17.40 -8.95 19.14
C ASP A 150 16.38 -8.42 20.18
N ALA A 151 15.27 -7.83 19.71
CA ALA A 151 14.17 -7.32 20.54
C ALA A 151 12.93 -8.22 20.56
N GLY A 152 13.01 -9.43 19.99
CA GLY A 152 11.93 -10.41 19.91
C GLY A 152 11.46 -10.70 18.49
N ASP A 153 10.38 -11.46 18.39
CA ASP A 153 9.84 -11.94 17.12
C ASP A 153 8.83 -10.93 16.57
N HIS A 154 8.88 -10.67 15.27
CA HIS A 154 7.94 -9.77 14.60
C HIS A 154 7.31 -10.48 13.41
N ASP A 155 5.99 -10.33 13.27
CA ASP A 155 5.24 -10.82 12.14
C ASP A 155 5.12 -9.68 11.12
N VAL A 156 5.60 -9.95 9.90
CA VAL A 156 5.55 -9.06 8.74
C VAL A 156 4.42 -9.54 7.84
N GLN A 157 3.42 -8.70 7.62
CA GLN A 157 2.36 -8.98 6.65
C GLN A 157 2.78 -8.43 5.29
N LEU A 158 2.80 -9.30 4.28
CA LEU A 158 3.15 -8.98 2.91
C LEU A 158 1.97 -9.19 1.97
N VAL A 159 1.89 -8.36 0.95
CA VAL A 159 0.91 -8.46 -0.14
C VAL A 159 1.59 -8.28 -1.49
N ARG A 160 1.05 -8.92 -2.53
CA ARG A 160 1.43 -8.69 -3.94
C ARG A 160 0.19 -8.68 -4.83
N ALA A 161 0.26 -7.98 -5.96
CA ALA A 161 -0.88 -7.81 -6.86
C ALA A 161 -1.15 -9.06 -7.72
N GLU A 162 -0.09 -9.69 -8.24
CA GLU A 162 -0.16 -10.76 -9.23
C GLU A 162 1.09 -11.67 -9.16
N ALA A 163 1.14 -12.70 -10.02
CA ALA A 163 2.31 -13.57 -10.12
C ALA A 163 3.55 -12.75 -10.51
N GLY A 164 4.69 -13.01 -9.86
CA GLY A 164 5.95 -12.31 -10.16
C GLY A 164 6.03 -10.84 -9.71
N ALA A 165 4.92 -10.21 -9.32
CA ALA A 165 4.95 -8.88 -8.72
C ALA A 165 5.73 -8.88 -7.39
N PRO A 166 6.43 -7.79 -7.06
CA PRO A 166 7.19 -7.71 -5.82
C PRO A 166 6.25 -7.77 -4.62
N TRP A 167 6.66 -8.51 -3.59
CA TRP A 167 6.02 -8.45 -2.29
C TRP A 167 6.20 -7.06 -1.67
N LEU A 168 5.12 -6.49 -1.14
CA LEU A 168 5.10 -5.22 -0.41
C LEU A 168 4.63 -5.47 1.01
N VAL A 169 5.24 -4.76 1.96
CA VAL A 169 4.90 -4.85 3.37
C VAL A 169 3.67 -3.98 3.66
N ALA A 170 2.63 -4.63 4.16
CA ALA A 170 1.39 -3.99 4.60
C ALA A 170 1.47 -3.58 6.08
N SER A 171 2.09 -4.41 6.92
CA SER A 171 2.22 -4.13 8.36
C SER A 171 3.38 -4.90 8.99
N LEU A 172 3.84 -4.40 10.14
CA LEU A 172 4.78 -5.06 11.04
C LEU A 172 4.18 -5.04 12.44
N THR A 173 4.06 -6.19 13.08
CA THR A 173 3.52 -6.30 14.43
C THR A 173 4.39 -7.22 15.29
N PRO A 174 4.52 -6.96 16.61
CA PRO A 174 5.12 -7.93 17.51
C PRO A 174 4.38 -9.27 17.41
N ALA A 175 5.14 -10.37 17.27
CA ALA A 175 4.55 -11.69 17.24
C ALA A 175 3.94 -12.05 18.60
N PRO A 176 2.85 -12.83 18.63
CA PRO A 176 2.30 -13.33 19.89
C PRO A 176 3.33 -14.20 20.62
N PRO A 177 3.35 -14.21 21.97
CA PRO A 177 4.25 -15.08 22.70
C PRO A 177 3.92 -16.55 22.40
N GLU A 178 4.96 -17.38 22.27
CA GLU A 178 4.80 -18.80 21.97
C GLU A 178 3.89 -19.47 23.02
N GLY A 179 2.90 -20.25 22.58
CA GLY A 179 1.91 -20.90 23.46
C GLY A 179 0.64 -20.09 23.76
N SER A 180 0.36 -19.03 22.99
CA SER A 180 -0.90 -18.26 23.11
C SER A 180 -2.12 -18.89 22.43
N GLU A 181 -1.96 -20.04 21.80
CA GLU A 181 -3.02 -20.78 21.11
C GLU A 181 -4.00 -21.35 22.15
N ARG A 182 -5.25 -20.89 22.12
CA ARG A 182 -6.34 -21.37 22.97
C ARG A 182 -7.31 -22.21 22.17
#